data_AF-A0A7V9I156-F1
#
_entry.id   AF-A0A7V9I156-F1
#
_cell.length_a   1.000
_cell.length_b   1.000
_cell.length_c   1.000
_cell.angle_alpha   90.00
_cell.angle_beta   90.00
_cell.angle_gamma   90.00
#
_symmetry.space_group_name_H-M   'P 1'
#
loop_
_entity.id
_entity.type
_entity.pdbx_description
1 polymer ?
#
loop_
_entity_poly.entity_id
_entity_poly.type
_entity_poly.pdbx_seq_one_letter_code
_entity_poly.pdbx_strand_id
1 'polypeptide(L)'
;MRKILVTNDDGVESEGVVSLATALRSLGAVTIVAPLGEASAIGHALTLARPLRLRQLAAGVHAVDGTPADCVNIAVAHVLGGLPDLVVSGINKGWNVGDDVTYSGTVGG
;
A
#
# COMPACT_ATOMS: atom_id res chain seq x y z
N MET A 1 -5.81 -12.67 -15.94
CA MET A 1 -4.81 -11.58 -15.97
C MET A 1 -4.24 -11.46 -14.57
N ARG A 2 -2.92 -11.26 -14.39
CA ARG A 2 -2.30 -11.23 -13.05
C ARG A 2 -2.87 -10.08 -12.21
N LYS A 3 -3.19 -10.31 -10.94
CA LYS A 3 -3.65 -9.29 -9.97
C LYS A 3 -2.44 -8.74 -9.23
N ILE A 4 -2.21 -7.43 -9.33
CA ILE A 4 -1.06 -6.77 -8.69
C ILE A 4 -1.60 -5.75 -7.69
N LEU A 5 -1.22 -5.90 -6.42
CA LEU A 5 -1.51 -4.94 -5.37
C LEU A 5 -0.32 -3.98 -5.21
N VAL A 6 -0.59 -2.69 -5.16
CA VAL A 6 0.41 -1.65 -4.92
C VAL A 6 0.06 -0.86 -3.65
N THR A 7 1.06 -0.66 -2.79
CA THR A 7 0.95 0.12 -1.54
C THR A 7 2.21 0.95 -1.31
N ASN A 8 2.25 1.74 -0.23
CA ASN A 8 3.42 2.51 0.23
C ASN A 8 3.17 3.04 1.66
N ASP A 9 4.13 3.80 2.21
CA ASP A 9 3.99 4.61 3.42
C ASP A 9 3.96 6.13 3.19
N ASP A 10 4.34 6.63 2.01
CA ASP A 10 4.19 8.07 1.66
C ASP A 10 2.73 8.51 1.44
N GLY A 11 1.78 7.56 1.36
CA GLY A 11 0.35 7.79 1.15
C GLY A 11 -0.11 7.65 -0.30
N VAL A 12 -1.43 7.51 -0.46
CA VAL A 12 -2.12 7.16 -1.72
C VAL A 12 -1.97 8.18 -2.84
N GLU A 13 -1.73 9.46 -2.50
CA GLU A 13 -1.55 10.55 -3.48
C GLU A 13 -0.07 10.80 -3.81
N SER A 14 0.86 10.00 -3.27
CA SER A 14 2.28 10.19 -3.54
C SER A 14 2.64 9.94 -5.01
N GLU A 15 3.59 10.71 -5.53
CA GLU A 15 4.09 10.51 -6.90
C GLU A 15 4.71 9.11 -7.08
N GLY A 16 5.36 8.57 -6.05
CA GLY A 16 6.02 7.26 -6.08
C GLY A 16 5.05 6.11 -6.32
N VAL A 17 3.93 6.07 -5.59
CA VAL A 17 2.93 5.00 -5.73
C VAL A 17 2.18 5.08 -7.07
N VAL A 18 1.89 6.30 -7.55
CA VAL A 18 1.24 6.52 -8.85
C VAL A 18 2.16 6.10 -9.99
N SER A 19 3.45 6.45 -9.92
CA SER A 19 4.45 6.07 -10.91
C SER A 19 4.66 4.56 -10.95
N LEU A 20 4.77 3.92 -9.78
CA LEU A 20 4.91 2.47 -9.65
C LEU A 20 3.70 1.75 -10.27
N ALA A 21 2.49 2.14 -9.89
CA ALA A 21 1.27 1.54 -10.40
C ALA A 21 1.17 1.69 -11.92
N THR A 22 1.56 2.86 -12.47
CA THR A 22 1.57 3.11 -13.91
C THR A 22 2.53 2.19 -14.65
N ALA A 23 3.74 1.99 -14.14
CA ALA A 23 4.73 1.10 -14.75
C ALA A 23 4.26 -0.37 -14.76
N LEU A 24 3.57 -0.81 -13.71
CA LEU A 24 3.12 -2.20 -13.54
C LEU A 24 1.87 -2.57 -14.37
N ARG A 25 1.13 -1.60 -14.91
CA ARG A 25 -0.10 -1.85 -15.70
C ARG A 25 0.13 -2.74 -16.92
N SER A 26 1.34 -2.74 -17.49
CA SER A 26 1.69 -3.61 -18.61
C SER A 26 1.84 -5.09 -18.21
N LEU A 27 1.99 -5.38 -16.91
CA LEU A 27 2.23 -6.72 -16.38
C LEU A 27 0.97 -7.38 -15.79
N GLY A 28 -0.08 -6.61 -15.50
CA GLY A 28 -1.30 -7.13 -14.91
C GLY A 28 -2.33 -6.05 -14.54
N ALA A 29 -3.43 -6.51 -13.93
CA ALA A 29 -4.46 -5.66 -13.36
C ALA A 29 -3.99 -5.10 -12.01
N VAL A 30 -3.63 -3.81 -12.01
CA VAL A 30 -3.07 -3.11 -10.85
C VAL A 30 -4.18 -2.47 -10.02
N THR A 31 -4.15 -2.67 -8.71
CA THR A 31 -4.99 -1.97 -7.73
C THR A 31 -4.10 -1.30 -6.68
N ILE A 32 -4.33 -0.02 -6.42
CA ILE A 32 -3.66 0.74 -5.36
C ILE A 32 -4.53 0.68 -4.11
N VAL A 33 -3.95 0.26 -2.98
CA VAL A 33 -4.52 0.41 -1.64
C VAL A 33 -3.41 0.91 -0.72
N ALA A 34 -3.52 2.15 -0.27
CA ALA A 34 -2.46 2.84 0.46
C ALA A 34 -3.01 3.72 1.58
N PRO A 35 -2.17 4.16 2.53
CA PRO A 35 -2.58 5.08 3.59
C PRO A 35 -3.16 6.39 3.04
N LEU A 36 -4.14 6.97 3.73
CA LEU A 36 -4.75 8.25 3.36
C LEU A 36 -3.75 9.42 3.40
N GLY A 37 -2.72 9.32 4.24
CA GLY A 37 -1.61 10.28 4.35
C GLY A 37 -0.31 9.56 4.71
N GLU A 38 0.74 10.33 5.00
CA GLU A 38 2.06 9.79 5.34
C GLU A 38 2.00 8.91 6.61
N ALA A 39 2.65 7.74 6.54
CA ALA A 39 2.74 6.73 7.59
C ALA A 39 4.17 6.18 7.75
N SER A 40 5.17 7.03 7.51
CA SER A 40 6.59 6.70 7.63
C SER A 40 6.98 6.30 9.06
N ALA A 41 8.03 5.49 9.19
CA ALA A 41 8.58 5.02 10.47
C ALA A 41 7.61 4.22 11.36
N ILE A 42 6.55 3.63 10.79
CA ILE A 42 5.53 2.85 11.53
C ILE A 42 5.85 1.35 11.64
N GLY A 43 6.89 0.87 10.94
CA GLY A 43 7.26 -0.54 10.87
C GLY A 43 6.10 -1.44 10.44
N HIS A 44 5.88 -2.54 11.17
CA HIS A 44 4.83 -3.54 10.92
C HIS A 44 3.56 -3.31 11.77
N ALA A 45 3.29 -2.08 12.19
CA ALA A 45 2.15 -1.81 13.07
C ALA A 45 0.82 -2.22 12.42
N LEU A 46 -0.13 -2.69 13.24
CA LEU A 46 -1.51 -2.98 12.85
C LEU A 46 -2.47 -2.18 13.73
N THR A 47 -3.53 -1.64 13.13
CA THR A 47 -4.53 -0.87 13.86
C THR A 47 -5.57 -1.82 14.47
N LEU A 48 -5.45 -2.09 15.77
CA LEU A 48 -6.37 -2.99 16.50
C LEU A 48 -7.35 -2.26 17.42
N ALA A 49 -6.99 -1.05 17.88
CA ALA A 49 -7.73 -0.34 18.93
C ALA A 49 -8.96 0.43 18.42
N ARG A 50 -9.11 0.58 17.10
CA ARG A 50 -10.22 1.32 16.47
C ARG A 50 -10.56 0.73 15.10
N PRO A 51 -11.78 0.94 14.59
CA PRO A 51 -12.10 0.59 13.22
C PRO A 51 -11.30 1.41 12.21
N LEU A 52 -11.06 0.80 11.05
CA LEU A 52 -10.47 1.42 9.86
C LEU A 52 -11.56 1.82 8.86
N ARG A 53 -11.31 2.86 8.08
CA ARG A 53 -12.16 3.42 7.03
C ARG A 53 -11.48 3.25 5.69
N LEU A 54 -12.12 2.48 4.82
CA LEU A 54 -11.75 2.35 3.41
C LEU A 54 -12.51 3.40 2.57
N ARG A 55 -11.80 4.12 1.71
CA ARG A 55 -12.36 5.07 0.76
C ARG A 55 -11.90 4.73 -0.65
N GLN A 56 -12.83 4.61 -1.58
CA GLN A 56 -12.47 4.55 -3.00
C GLN A 56 -12.31 5.96 -3.55
N LEU A 57 -11.12 6.28 -4.07
CA LEU A 57 -10.81 7.59 -4.63
C LEU A 57 -11.03 7.62 -6.15
N ALA A 58 -10.73 6.51 -6.82
CA ALA A 58 -10.96 6.31 -8.24
C ALA A 58 -11.11 4.81 -8.56
N ALA A 59 -11.39 4.48 -9.82
CA ALA A 59 -11.38 3.08 -10.26
C ALA A 59 -9.99 2.46 -10.01
N GLY A 60 -9.95 1.41 -9.18
CA GLY A 60 -8.70 0.73 -8.80
C GLY A 60 -7.79 1.50 -7.82
N VAL A 61 -8.26 2.60 -7.21
CA VAL A 61 -7.48 3.40 -6.25
C VAL A 61 -8.26 3.59 -4.96
N HIS A 62 -7.68 3.10 -3.85
CA HIS A 62 -8.31 3.12 -2.54
C HIS A 62 -7.36 3.67 -1.47
N ALA A 63 -7.94 4.39 -0.51
CA ALA A 63 -7.26 4.95 0.63
C ALA A 63 -7.80 4.31 1.92
N VAL A 64 -6.90 4.03 2.86
CA VAL A 64 -7.23 3.54 4.20
C VAL A 64 -6.69 4.52 5.23
N ASP A 65 -7.47 4.85 6.26
CA ASP A 65 -7.00 5.63 7.41
C ASP A 65 -6.17 4.78 8.39
N GLY A 66 -5.18 4.03 7.89
CA GLY A 66 -4.40 3.07 8.66
C GLY A 66 -2.94 2.98 8.18
N THR A 67 -2.25 1.95 8.64
CA THR A 67 -0.84 1.67 8.27
C THR A 67 -0.72 0.99 6.91
N PRO A 68 0.49 0.89 6.31
CA PRO A 68 0.69 0.11 5.09
C PRO A 68 0.29 -1.37 5.24
N ALA A 69 0.59 -1.98 6.40
CA ALA A 69 0.17 -3.36 6.70
C ALA A 69 -1.36 -3.50 6.78
N ASP A 70 -2.05 -2.50 7.37
CA ASP A 70 -3.52 -2.46 7.37
C ASP A 70 -4.07 -2.37 5.93
N CYS A 71 -3.41 -1.60 5.06
CA CYS A 71 -3.81 -1.45 3.65
C CYS A 71 -3.76 -2.79 2.90
N VAL A 72 -2.69 -3.56 3.08
CA VAL A 72 -2.56 -4.89 2.45
C VAL A 72 -3.62 -5.86 2.96
N ASN A 73 -3.85 -5.89 4.28
CA ASN A 73 -4.87 -6.73 4.87
C ASN A 73 -6.28 -6.38 4.36
N ILE A 74 -6.63 -5.09 4.32
CA ILE A 74 -7.92 -4.61 3.80
C ILE A 74 -8.05 -4.90 2.30
N ALA A 75 -6.97 -4.75 1.53
CA ALA A 75 -6.99 -5.02 0.10
C ALA A 75 -7.39 -6.47 -0.18
N VAL A 76 -6.74 -7.41 0.50
CA VAL A 76 -7.01 -8.85 0.38
C VAL A 76 -8.42 -9.19 0.84
N ALA A 77 -8.83 -8.67 2.00
CA ALA A 77 -10.11 -9.04 2.61
C ALA A 77 -11.33 -8.42 1.91
N HIS A 78 -11.20 -7.20 1.38
CA HIS A 78 -12.38 -6.39 0.99
C HIS A 78 -12.31 -5.77 -0.41
N VAL A 79 -11.14 -5.67 -1.05
CA VAL A 79 -11.00 -4.95 -2.33
C VAL A 79 -10.82 -5.90 -3.50
N LEU A 80 -9.91 -6.87 -3.39
CA LEU A 80 -9.45 -7.68 -4.54
C LEU A 80 -10.34 -8.89 -4.86
N GLY A 81 -11.26 -9.24 -3.96
CA GLY A 81 -12.11 -10.43 -4.08
C GLY A 81 -11.32 -11.74 -4.15
N GLY A 82 -10.11 -11.76 -3.58
CA GLY A 82 -9.16 -12.88 -3.62
C GLY A 82 -7.72 -12.40 -3.41
N LEU A 83 -6.78 -13.34 -3.35
CA LEU A 83 -5.36 -13.02 -3.18
C LEU A 83 -4.78 -12.34 -4.43
N PRO A 84 -3.90 -11.33 -4.26
CA PRO A 84 -3.07 -10.84 -5.35
C PRO A 84 -2.01 -11.88 -5.72
N ASP A 85 -1.56 -11.86 -6.98
CA ASP A 85 -0.42 -12.66 -7.43
C ASP A 85 0.92 -12.00 -7.05
N LEU A 86 0.91 -10.68 -6.83
CA LEU A 86 2.07 -9.87 -6.47
C LEU A 86 1.65 -8.67 -5.62
N VAL A 87 2.40 -8.42 -4.55
CA VAL A 87 2.35 -7.16 -3.77
C VAL A 87 3.63 -6.39 -4.06
N VAL A 88 3.51 -5.09 -4.35
CA VAL A 88 4.65 -4.19 -4.54
C VAL A 88 4.46 -2.93 -3.70
N SER A 89 5.41 -2.67 -2.81
CA SER A 89 5.38 -1.50 -1.91
C SER A 89 6.40 -0.44 -2.34
N GLY A 90 5.98 0.82 -2.42
CA GLY A 90 6.81 1.97 -2.79
C GLY A 90 6.22 2.83 -3.92
N ILE A 91 7.02 3.54 -4.71
CA ILE A 91 8.47 3.78 -4.52
C ILE A 91 8.65 4.79 -3.40
N ASN A 92 9.40 4.42 -2.38
CA ASN A 92 9.62 5.24 -1.20
C ASN A 92 10.45 6.50 -1.51
N LYS A 93 10.15 7.61 -0.83
CA LYS A 93 11.00 8.80 -0.76
C LYS A 93 12.12 8.63 0.26
N GLY A 94 13.19 7.98 -0.16
CA GLY A 94 14.37 7.80 0.67
C GLY A 94 14.86 6.38 0.63
N TRP A 95 15.82 6.07 1.49
CA TRP A 95 16.46 4.76 1.54
C TRP A 95 15.95 3.99 2.74
N ASN A 96 15.79 2.67 2.59
CA ASN A 96 15.60 1.75 3.71
C ASN A 96 16.77 0.76 3.70
N VAL A 97 17.86 1.11 4.36
CA VAL A 97 19.11 0.35 4.34
C VAL A 97 19.57 0.04 5.77
N GLY A 98 20.00 -1.20 6.02
CA GLY A 98 20.46 -1.60 7.34
C GLY A 98 19.33 -1.56 8.38
N ASP A 99 19.53 -0.80 9.45
CA ASP A 99 18.60 -0.74 10.58
C ASP A 99 17.24 -0.11 10.19
N ASP A 100 17.21 0.67 9.11
CA ASP A 100 16.00 1.32 8.58
C ASP A 100 14.90 0.33 8.22
N VAL A 101 15.28 -0.90 7.88
CA VAL A 101 14.35 -1.98 7.53
C VAL A 101 13.39 -2.26 8.69
N THR A 102 13.83 -2.14 9.94
CA THR A 102 13.01 -2.50 11.11
C THR A 102 11.84 -1.56 11.36
N TYR A 103 11.97 -0.29 10.98
CA TYR A 103 10.94 0.73 11.18
C TYR A 103 10.31 1.24 9.88
N SER A 104 10.76 0.76 8.72
CA SER A 104 10.21 1.14 7.41
C SER A 104 8.76 0.70 7.24
N GLY A 105 7.86 1.66 6.96
CA GLY A 105 6.49 1.36 6.58
C GLY A 105 6.41 0.78 5.16
N THR A 106 7.29 1.19 4.24
CA THR A 106 7.41 0.60 2.91
C THR A 106 7.70 -0.91 3.01
N VAL A 107 8.66 -1.32 3.85
CA VAL A 107 8.95 -2.76 4.06
C VAL A 107 7.85 -3.45 4.86
N GLY A 108 7.19 -2.71 5.75
CA GLY A 108 6.13 -3.23 6.60
C GLY A 108 4.82 -3.57 5.89
N GLY A 109 4.55 -2.94 4.74
CA GLY A 109 3.39 -3.21 3.88
C GLY A 109 3.62 -4.39 2.94
#